data_AF-A0A5F5Y5W8-F1
#
_entry.id   AF-A0A5F5Y5W8-F1
#
_cell.length_a   1.000
_cell.length_b   1.000
_cell.length_c   1.000
_cell.angle_alpha   90.00
_cell.angle_beta   90.00
_cell.angle_gamma   90.00
#
_symmetry.space_group_name_H-M   'P 1'
#
loop_
_entity.id
_entity.type
_entity.pdbx_description
1 polymer ?
#
loop_
_entity_poly.entity_id
_entity_poly.type
_entity_poly.pdbx_seq_one_letter_code
_entity_poly.pdbx_strand_id
1 'polypeptide(L)'
;MQRTFAWLLDRVRHLGAPVTLRASYLEIYNEQVRDLLSLGAPRPLPVRWNKTQGFYVEQLRVVEFGSLGALMELMQMGLSRRRSSAHSLNQASSRSHALLTLYISRQTMPPVDPGEPPVGGKLCFVDLAGSEKVAATGSRGELMLEANSINRSLLALGHCISLLLDPQRKQSHIPFRDSKLTKLLADSLGGHGVTLMVACVSPSVQCLPETLSTLRYASRAQRVTTRPQAPKIYGKWFHVAMGSTCPWLKKFMDRMSMSTLVLGEGAKDKEISMTSTRWRRGTCEEISGAYEKTDTDGKFLYHKPRWNITMESYVVHTNYDEYAILLTKKFSHHHGPTITAKLYGRQPQLRESLLEEFREVALGVGIPEDSIFTMADKGECVPGEQEPEPSPLTRARRAVLPQEEEGSGARLLATDFSKKEDACQLGHAEGPCLGMVTRYFYNGSSMACETFQYGGCLGNGNNFASEKECLQTCRTVAACNLPIVTGPCRGYNQLWAFDAVQGKCVLFTYGGCQGNGNKFYSEKECREYCGVPGNGDEELLPIAS
;
A
#
# COMPACT_ATOMS: atom_id res chain seq x y z
N MET A 1 5.14 24.52 -1.11
CA MET A 1 5.58 24.13 0.24
C MET A 1 5.07 25.09 1.31
N GLN A 2 5.55 26.34 1.42
CA GLN A 2 5.15 27.27 2.49
C GLN A 2 3.62 27.46 2.64
N ARG A 3 2.88 27.59 1.54
CA ARG A 3 1.40 27.68 1.58
C ARG A 3 0.75 26.45 2.24
N THR A 4 1.23 25.26 1.91
CA THR A 4 0.74 24.00 2.48
C THR A 4 1.06 23.90 3.96
N PHE A 5 2.23 24.41 4.38
CA PHE A 5 2.63 24.41 5.79
C PHE A 5 1.75 25.34 6.63
N ALA A 6 1.50 26.56 6.13
CA ALA A 6 0.61 27.51 6.78
C ALA A 6 -0.81 26.92 6.92
N TRP A 7 -1.33 26.34 5.84
CA TRP A 7 -2.64 25.70 5.86
C TRP A 7 -2.71 24.49 6.81
N LEU A 8 -1.67 23.65 6.84
CA LEU A 8 -1.61 22.49 7.73
C LEU A 8 -1.64 22.93 9.20
N LEU A 9 -0.82 23.92 9.57
CA LEU A 9 -0.76 24.44 10.93
C LEU A 9 -2.07 25.10 11.35
N ASP A 10 -2.71 25.84 10.44
CA ASP A 10 -4.02 26.43 10.66
C ASP A 10 -5.07 25.34 10.89
N ARG A 11 -5.13 24.32 10.01
CA ARG A 11 -6.08 23.21 10.15
C ARG A 11 -5.86 22.44 11.44
N VAL A 12 -4.61 22.21 11.84
CA VAL A 12 -4.27 21.51 13.09
C VAL A 12 -4.73 22.28 14.33
N ARG A 13 -4.68 23.62 14.32
CA ARG A 13 -5.22 24.44 15.42
C ARG A 13 -6.73 24.32 15.56
N HIS A 14 -7.43 24.06 14.47
CA HIS A 14 -8.88 23.86 14.45
C HIS A 14 -9.30 22.42 14.72
N LEU A 15 -8.36 21.48 14.79
CA LEU A 15 -8.65 20.11 15.23
C LEU A 15 -8.77 20.12 16.75
N GLY A 16 -9.96 19.80 17.28
CA GLY A 16 -10.22 19.69 18.73
C GLY A 16 -9.51 18.53 19.44
N ALA A 17 -8.40 18.02 18.88
CA ALA A 17 -7.59 16.95 19.44
C ALA A 17 -6.10 17.29 19.33
N PRO A 18 -5.27 16.95 20.32
CA PRO A 18 -3.85 17.22 20.26
C PRO A 18 -3.17 16.40 19.15
N VAL A 19 -2.49 17.12 18.25
CA VAL A 19 -1.73 16.56 17.12
C VAL A 19 -0.26 16.90 17.30
N THR A 20 0.60 15.93 17.08
CA THR A 20 2.05 16.08 17.04
C THR A 20 2.51 16.10 15.59
N LEU A 21 3.23 17.16 15.23
CA LEU A 21 3.77 17.39 13.89
C LEU A 21 5.28 17.19 13.90
N ARG A 22 5.77 16.33 13.01
CA ARG A 22 7.20 16.03 12.87
C ARG A 22 7.63 16.10 11.41
N ALA A 23 8.90 16.42 11.17
CA ALA A 23 9.48 16.51 9.83
C ALA A 23 10.76 15.70 9.75
N SER A 24 10.98 15.05 8.60
CA SER A 24 12.28 14.53 8.19
C SER A 24 12.64 15.12 6.83
N TYR A 25 13.93 15.31 6.56
CA TYR A 25 14.39 15.81 5.28
C TYR A 25 15.63 15.05 4.85
N LEU A 26 15.57 14.44 3.66
CA LEU A 26 16.67 13.66 3.11
C LEU A 26 16.96 14.04 1.67
N GLU A 27 18.17 13.70 1.22
CA GLU A 27 18.54 13.67 -0.19
C GLU A 27 18.95 12.26 -0.63
N ILE A 28 18.76 12.00 -1.92
CA ILE A 28 19.29 10.85 -2.64
C ILE A 28 20.28 11.38 -3.65
N TYR A 29 21.56 11.13 -3.40
CA TYR A 29 22.67 11.56 -4.24
C TYR A 29 23.56 10.35 -4.55
N ASN A 30 23.78 10.07 -5.83
CA ASN A 30 24.57 8.92 -6.29
C ASN A 30 24.11 7.57 -5.66
N GLU A 31 22.79 7.31 -5.63
CA GLU A 31 22.16 6.16 -4.94
C GLU A 31 22.47 6.00 -3.44
N GLN A 32 23.01 7.05 -2.80
CA GLN A 32 23.18 7.13 -1.36
C GLN A 32 22.12 8.05 -0.76
N VAL A 33 21.47 7.59 0.31
CA VAL A 33 20.52 8.41 1.07
C VAL A 33 21.27 9.15 2.16
N ARG A 34 21.04 10.45 2.31
CA ARG A 34 21.69 11.29 3.34
C ARG A 34 20.64 12.11 4.07
N ASP A 35 20.81 12.23 5.38
CA ASP A 35 19.94 13.04 6.22
C ASP A 35 20.38 14.51 6.22
N LEU A 36 19.51 15.37 5.69
CA LEU A 36 19.73 16.81 5.57
C LEU A 36 19.48 17.56 6.89
N LEU A 37 18.95 16.92 7.93
CA LEU A 37 18.72 17.48 9.27
C LEU A 37 19.70 16.93 10.33
N SER A 38 20.57 15.99 9.98
CA SER A 38 21.56 15.39 10.89
C SER A 38 22.53 16.44 11.47
N LEU A 39 22.94 16.41 12.74
CA LEU A 39 23.90 17.42 13.25
C LEU A 39 25.37 17.11 12.92
N GLY A 40 25.67 15.86 12.56
CA GLY A 40 27.03 15.38 12.30
C GLY A 40 27.46 15.47 10.84
N ALA A 41 28.64 14.90 10.55
CA ALA A 41 29.13 14.75 9.19
C ALA A 41 28.16 13.91 8.34
N PRO A 42 27.98 14.23 7.05
CA PRO A 42 27.07 13.51 6.17
C PRO A 42 27.49 12.04 6.06
N ARG A 43 26.59 11.14 6.44
CA ARG A 43 26.77 9.69 6.35
C ARG A 43 25.65 9.07 5.51
N PRO A 44 25.95 8.04 4.70
CA PRO A 44 24.91 7.33 3.97
C PRO A 44 24.05 6.52 4.95
N LEU A 45 22.73 6.69 4.85
CA LEU A 45 21.75 5.96 5.64
C LEU A 45 21.20 4.76 4.85
N PRO A 46 21.01 3.59 5.49
CA PRO A 46 20.45 2.43 4.83
C PRO A 46 18.93 2.55 4.67
N VAL A 47 18.44 2.13 3.49
CA VAL A 47 17.01 1.97 3.21
C VAL A 47 16.61 0.53 3.52
N ARG A 48 15.68 0.36 4.45
CA ARG A 48 15.14 -0.92 4.93
C ARG A 48 13.71 -1.11 4.43
N TRP A 49 13.17 -2.29 4.68
CA TRP A 49 11.79 -2.64 4.33
C TRP A 49 11.12 -3.38 5.49
N ASN A 50 9.87 -3.04 5.75
CA ASN A 50 9.03 -3.70 6.75
C ASN A 50 7.64 -4.00 6.14
N LYS A 51 7.00 -5.11 6.54
CA LYS A 51 5.65 -5.50 6.13
C LYS A 51 4.60 -4.42 6.47
N THR A 52 4.77 -3.70 7.59
CA THR A 52 3.79 -2.69 8.05
C THR A 52 4.03 -1.29 7.47
N GLN A 53 5.30 -0.90 7.28
CA GLN A 53 5.69 0.47 6.93
C GLN A 53 6.16 0.64 5.48
N GLY A 54 6.35 -0.46 4.74
CA GLY A 54 6.96 -0.41 3.42
C GLY A 54 8.46 -0.10 3.49
N PHE A 55 8.99 0.59 2.48
CA PHE A 55 10.38 1.04 2.48
C PHE A 55 10.56 2.28 3.36
N TYR A 56 11.55 2.24 4.26
CA TYR A 56 11.88 3.35 5.15
C TYR A 56 13.38 3.54 5.27
N VAL A 57 13.80 4.69 5.80
CA VAL A 57 15.22 5.01 6.03
C VAL A 57 15.51 4.84 7.52
N GLU A 58 16.41 3.91 7.82
CA GLU A 58 16.82 3.61 9.19
C GLU A 58 17.67 4.77 9.74
N GLN A 59 17.47 5.13 11.02
CA GLN A 59 18.17 6.21 11.71
C GLN A 59 18.01 7.61 11.07
N LEU A 60 16.98 7.80 10.24
CA LEU A 60 16.66 9.12 9.72
C LEU A 60 16.16 10.02 10.85
N ARG A 61 16.74 11.22 10.99
CA ARG A 61 16.30 12.14 12.02
C ARG A 61 14.90 12.67 11.72
N VAL A 62 14.04 12.58 12.72
CA VAL A 62 12.68 13.11 12.71
C VAL A 62 12.61 14.19 13.80
N VAL A 63 12.29 15.44 13.41
CA VAL A 63 12.29 16.61 14.29
C VAL A 63 10.87 17.11 14.47
N GLU A 64 10.46 17.33 15.73
CA GLU A 64 9.16 17.94 16.05
C GLU A 64 9.17 19.44 15.77
N PHE A 65 8.07 19.98 15.26
CA PHE A 65 7.93 21.41 14.99
C PHE A 65 6.54 21.92 15.40
N GLY A 66 6.49 23.09 16.04
CA GLY A 66 5.25 23.71 16.51
C GLY A 66 4.84 24.99 15.77
N SER A 67 5.69 25.51 14.88
CA SER A 67 5.44 26.77 14.19
C SER A 67 5.91 26.74 12.73
N LEU A 68 5.35 27.66 11.93
CA LEU A 68 5.78 27.84 10.55
C LEU A 68 7.25 28.24 10.46
N GLY A 69 7.70 29.10 11.39
CA GLY A 69 9.10 29.53 11.48
C GLY A 69 10.05 28.35 11.68
N ALA A 70 9.76 27.48 12.65
CA ALA A 70 10.58 26.29 12.91
C ALA A 70 10.68 25.37 11.69
N LEU A 71 9.56 25.15 10.98
CA LEU A 71 9.58 24.32 9.77
C LEU A 71 10.35 24.99 8.61
N MET A 72 10.23 26.31 8.46
CA MET A 72 11.00 27.06 7.47
C MET A 72 12.51 27.01 7.77
N GLU A 73 12.91 27.11 9.04
CA GLU A 73 14.30 26.94 9.47
C GLU A 73 14.83 25.54 9.15
N LEU A 74 14.07 24.48 9.45
CA LEU A 74 14.43 23.10 9.09
C LEU A 74 14.63 22.94 7.58
N MET A 75 13.71 23.51 6.78
CA MET A 75 13.81 23.50 5.32
C MET A 75 15.05 24.24 4.84
N GLN A 76 15.33 25.44 5.38
CA GLN A 76 16.48 26.25 5.00
C GLN A 76 17.81 25.60 5.41
N MET A 77 17.84 24.94 6.56
CA MET A 77 18.98 24.13 7.01
C MET A 77 19.26 22.99 6.02
N GLY A 78 18.23 22.22 5.67
CA GLY A 78 18.39 21.11 4.72
C GLY A 78 18.79 21.57 3.31
N LEU A 79 18.22 22.68 2.83
CA LEU A 79 18.60 23.29 1.55
C LEU A 79 20.05 23.80 1.54
N SER A 80 20.56 24.28 2.68
CA SER A 80 21.95 24.75 2.78
C SER A 80 22.92 23.57 2.77
N ARG A 81 22.57 22.46 3.44
CA ARG A 81 23.35 21.22 3.43
C ARG A 81 23.37 20.54 2.06
N ARG A 82 22.22 20.47 1.40
CA ARG A 82 22.10 20.01 0.01
C ARG A 82 22.96 20.85 -0.96
N ARG A 83 23.15 22.13 -0.67
CA ARG A 83 24.06 23.02 -1.45
C ARG A 83 25.54 22.77 -1.15
N SER A 84 25.90 22.46 0.09
CA SER A 84 27.31 22.33 0.53
C SER A 84 28.01 21.03 0.08
N SER A 85 27.27 19.99 -0.29
CA SER A 85 27.83 18.73 -0.82
C SER A 85 28.32 18.84 -2.27
N ALA A 86 28.12 19.99 -2.92
CA ALA A 86 28.58 20.29 -4.26
C ALA A 86 29.93 21.02 -4.23
N HIS A 87 31.00 20.38 -4.70
CA HIS A 87 32.26 21.08 -4.90
C HIS A 87 32.13 22.18 -5.96
N SER A 88 32.47 23.41 -5.54
CA SER A 88 32.92 24.65 -6.20
C SER A 88 32.50 25.08 -7.63
N LEU A 89 31.78 24.33 -8.46
CA LEU A 89 31.66 24.71 -9.89
C LEU A 89 30.30 24.57 -10.60
N ASN A 90 29.17 24.21 -9.97
CA ASN A 90 27.87 24.22 -10.67
C ASN A 90 26.64 24.45 -9.76
N GLN A 91 25.57 24.94 -10.39
CA GLN A 91 24.25 25.22 -9.81
C GLN A 91 23.56 23.90 -9.39
N ALA A 92 23.79 23.48 -8.14
CA ALA A 92 23.73 22.08 -7.69
C ALA A 92 22.36 21.56 -7.18
N SER A 93 21.32 22.38 -7.07
CA SER A 93 20.01 21.89 -6.59
C SER A 93 19.37 20.88 -7.54
N SER A 94 19.78 20.84 -8.81
CA SER A 94 19.17 19.97 -9.83
C SER A 94 19.72 18.54 -9.86
N ARG A 95 20.70 18.19 -9.01
CA ARG A 95 21.49 16.95 -9.16
C ARG A 95 21.33 15.90 -8.07
N SER A 96 20.55 16.19 -7.03
CA SER A 96 20.09 15.21 -6.06
C SER A 96 18.58 15.24 -5.98
N HIS A 97 17.95 14.10 -5.66
CA HIS A 97 16.53 14.08 -5.33
C HIS A 97 16.37 14.44 -3.86
N ALA A 98 15.43 15.30 -3.49
CA ALA A 98 15.19 15.68 -2.11
C ALA A 98 13.77 15.32 -1.69
N LEU A 99 13.63 14.69 -0.52
CA LEU A 99 12.34 14.26 0.02
C LEU A 99 12.17 14.89 1.41
N LEU A 100 11.27 15.86 1.51
CA LEU A 100 10.83 16.45 2.77
C LEU A 100 9.51 15.79 3.18
N THR A 101 9.53 15.04 4.28
CA THR A 101 8.34 14.31 4.76
C THR A 101 7.83 14.94 6.04
N LEU A 102 6.55 15.30 6.06
CA LEU A 102 5.82 15.69 7.25
C LEU A 102 5.00 14.50 7.77
N TYR A 103 5.12 14.25 9.07
CA TYR A 103 4.38 13.24 9.81
C TYR A 103 3.36 13.93 10.70
N ILE A 104 2.12 13.47 10.63
CA ILE A 104 0.97 14.02 11.34
C ILE A 104 0.41 12.89 12.20
N SER A 105 0.62 12.96 13.51
CA SER A 105 0.23 11.91 14.46
C SER A 105 -0.67 12.47 15.55
N ARG A 106 -1.69 11.72 15.97
CA ARG A 106 -2.51 12.08 17.14
C ARG A 106 -1.80 11.64 18.42
N GLN A 107 -1.87 12.46 19.47
CA GLN A 107 -1.09 12.29 20.71
C GLN A 107 -1.47 11.03 21.53
N THR A 108 -2.58 10.34 21.19
CA THR A 108 -3.03 9.09 21.83
C THR A 108 -2.26 7.84 21.40
N MET A 109 -1.26 7.95 20.52
CA MET A 109 -0.44 6.83 20.09
C MET A 109 0.75 6.63 21.05
N PRO A 110 1.15 5.38 21.37
CA PRO A 110 2.29 5.12 22.25
C PRO A 110 3.59 5.73 21.68
N PRO A 111 4.59 6.03 22.54
CA PRO A 111 5.88 6.51 22.09
C PRO A 111 6.49 5.50 21.12
N VAL A 112 6.89 5.97 19.95
CA VAL A 112 7.61 5.17 18.95
C VAL A 112 9.06 5.02 19.41
N ASP A 113 9.63 3.81 19.29
CA ASP A 113 11.02 3.55 19.65
C ASP A 113 11.98 4.48 18.88
N PRO A 114 13.11 4.89 19.50
CA PRO A 114 14.09 5.76 18.85
C PRO A 114 14.68 5.07 17.61
N GLY A 115 14.28 5.54 16.42
CA GLY A 115 14.73 5.02 15.14
C GLY A 115 13.59 4.52 14.23
N GLU A 116 12.38 4.38 14.76
CA GLU A 116 11.20 4.04 13.96
C GLU A 116 10.42 5.31 13.52
N PRO A 117 9.86 5.32 12.30
CA PRO A 117 9.08 6.46 11.81
C PRO A 117 7.74 6.60 12.55
N PRO A 118 7.23 7.83 12.76
CA PRO A 118 5.97 8.06 13.45
C PRO A 118 4.78 7.39 12.74
N VAL A 119 3.93 6.70 13.51
CA VAL A 119 2.66 6.15 13.01
C VAL A 119 1.64 7.28 12.86
N GLY A 120 1.09 7.45 11.65
CA GLY A 120 0.11 8.50 11.36
C GLY A 120 0.02 8.89 9.88
N GLY A 121 -0.59 10.03 9.61
CA GLY A 121 -0.65 10.61 8.26
C GLY A 121 0.74 11.07 7.80
N LYS A 122 1.05 10.83 6.52
CA LYS A 122 2.33 11.20 5.90
C LYS A 122 2.07 12.11 4.71
N LEU A 123 2.71 13.27 4.68
CA LEU A 123 2.74 14.17 3.53
C LEU A 123 4.19 14.32 3.04
N CYS A 124 4.47 13.87 1.83
CA CYS A 124 5.83 13.87 1.27
C CYS A 124 5.93 14.90 0.13
N PHE A 125 6.88 15.83 0.24
CA PHE A 125 7.28 16.74 -0.83
C PHE A 125 8.54 16.20 -1.47
N VAL A 126 8.46 15.94 -2.77
CA VAL A 126 9.55 15.34 -3.54
C VAL A 126 10.00 16.36 -4.59
N ASP A 127 11.29 16.71 -4.53
CA ASP A 127 11.96 17.54 -5.52
C ASP A 127 12.97 16.67 -6.26
N LEU A 128 12.64 16.31 -7.50
CA LEU A 128 13.45 15.39 -8.31
C LEU A 128 14.58 16.14 -9.03
N ALA A 129 15.71 15.46 -9.19
CA ALA A 129 16.79 15.91 -10.06
C ALA A 129 16.32 15.99 -11.52
N GLY A 130 16.99 16.84 -12.31
CA GLY A 130 16.70 17.03 -13.73
C GLY A 130 17.03 15.78 -14.57
N SER A 131 16.35 15.62 -15.71
CA SER A 131 16.58 14.51 -16.64
C SER A 131 17.58 14.86 -17.76
N GLU A 132 18.57 15.72 -17.47
CA GLU A 132 19.47 16.25 -18.49
C GLU A 132 20.33 15.17 -19.17
N LYS A 133 20.58 15.36 -20.47
CA LYS A 133 21.43 14.48 -21.26
C LYS A 133 22.91 14.77 -20.98
N VAL A 134 23.66 13.74 -20.65
CA VAL A 134 25.12 13.79 -20.43
C VAL A 134 25.87 14.38 -21.64
N ALA A 135 25.41 14.08 -22.86
CA ALA A 135 26.02 14.59 -24.09
C ALA A 135 25.87 16.12 -24.28
N ALA A 136 24.80 16.72 -23.75
CA ALA A 136 24.52 18.16 -23.92
C ALA A 136 25.27 19.04 -22.91
N THR A 137 25.82 18.46 -21.84
CA THR A 137 26.43 19.19 -20.72
C THR A 137 27.96 19.24 -20.77
N GLY A 138 28.61 18.48 -21.66
CA GLY A 138 30.07 18.40 -21.74
C GLY A 138 30.74 17.81 -20.49
N SER A 139 29.99 17.09 -19.66
CA SER A 139 30.40 16.53 -18.37
C SER A 139 31.57 15.53 -18.53
N ARG A 140 32.69 15.74 -17.80
CA ARG A 140 33.85 14.83 -17.76
C ARG A 140 34.12 14.33 -16.34
N GLY A 141 34.60 13.10 -16.19
CA GLY A 141 35.02 12.52 -14.91
C GLY A 141 33.85 12.29 -13.93
N GLU A 142 33.97 12.75 -12.69
CA GLU A 142 32.96 12.56 -11.63
C GLU A 142 31.58 13.12 -11.98
N LEU A 143 31.52 14.22 -12.73
CA LEU A 143 30.28 14.84 -13.23
C LEU A 143 29.49 13.89 -14.14
N MET A 144 30.18 13.02 -14.88
CA MET A 144 29.56 12.02 -15.75
C MET A 144 28.94 10.88 -14.94
N LEU A 145 29.61 10.43 -13.86
CA LEU A 145 29.09 9.41 -12.95
C LEU A 145 27.84 9.91 -12.21
N GLU A 146 27.86 11.17 -11.78
CA GLU A 146 26.72 11.86 -11.17
C GLU A 146 25.50 11.90 -12.11
N ALA A 147 25.68 12.42 -13.33
CA ALA A 147 24.61 12.50 -14.33
C ALA A 147 24.07 11.11 -14.73
N ASN A 148 24.94 10.09 -14.77
CA ASN A 148 24.51 8.70 -14.98
C ASN A 148 23.65 8.17 -13.82
N SER A 149 23.99 8.48 -12.57
CA SER A 149 23.18 8.05 -11.43
C SER A 149 21.81 8.74 -11.39
N ILE A 150 21.74 10.01 -11.74
CA ILE A 150 20.47 10.75 -11.85
C ILE A 150 19.58 10.09 -12.89
N ASN A 151 20.10 9.90 -14.11
CA ASN A 151 19.37 9.28 -15.20
C ASN A 151 18.94 7.84 -14.87
N ARG A 152 19.77 7.06 -14.17
CA ARG A 152 19.41 5.71 -13.69
C ARG A 152 18.18 5.75 -12.78
N SER A 153 18.17 6.65 -11.79
CA SER A 153 17.06 6.74 -10.83
C SER A 153 15.74 7.18 -11.46
N LEU A 154 15.78 8.15 -12.39
CA LEU A 154 14.61 8.62 -13.14
C LEU A 154 14.11 7.59 -14.17
N LEU A 155 15.03 6.87 -14.81
CA LEU A 155 14.68 5.78 -15.72
C LEU A 155 13.99 4.64 -14.97
N ALA A 156 14.51 4.25 -13.80
CA ALA A 156 13.88 3.25 -12.93
C ALA A 156 12.46 3.69 -12.51
N LEU A 157 12.28 4.99 -12.20
CA LEU A 157 10.96 5.56 -11.90
C LEU A 157 10.02 5.45 -13.10
N GLY A 158 10.50 5.80 -14.30
CA GLY A 158 9.74 5.66 -15.54
C GLY A 158 9.36 4.21 -15.86
N HIS A 159 10.27 3.27 -15.62
CA HIS A 159 10.03 1.84 -15.79
C HIS A 159 8.94 1.33 -14.84
N CYS A 160 8.98 1.72 -13.55
CA CYS A 160 7.94 1.39 -12.58
C CYS A 160 6.56 1.90 -13.04
N ILE A 161 6.48 3.16 -13.50
CA ILE A 161 5.22 3.74 -13.99
C ILE A 161 4.71 3.00 -15.22
N SER A 162 5.56 2.70 -16.21
CA SER A 162 5.13 1.98 -17.41
C SER A 162 4.58 0.59 -17.07
N LEU A 163 5.20 -0.13 -16.13
CA LEU A 163 4.74 -1.45 -15.68
C LEU A 163 3.44 -1.38 -14.88
N LEU A 164 3.23 -0.33 -14.08
CA LEU A 164 1.96 -0.12 -13.36
C LEU A 164 0.77 0.09 -14.31
N LEU A 165 1.01 0.46 -15.56
CA LEU A 165 -0.01 0.75 -16.57
C LEU A 165 -0.30 -0.41 -17.51
N ASP A 166 0.47 -1.50 -17.47
CA ASP A 166 0.33 -2.62 -18.40
C ASP A 166 -0.90 -3.47 -18.05
N PRO A 167 -1.97 -3.43 -18.86
CA PRO A 167 -3.23 -4.13 -18.57
C PRO A 167 -3.11 -5.66 -18.74
N GLN A 168 -2.11 -6.15 -19.46
CA GLN A 168 -1.89 -7.58 -19.70
C GLN A 168 -1.12 -8.26 -18.54
N ARG A 169 -0.52 -7.46 -17.65
CA ARG A 169 0.29 -7.94 -16.51
C ARG A 169 -0.41 -7.70 -15.18
N LYS A 170 -1.56 -8.34 -14.94
CA LYS A 170 -2.29 -8.23 -13.66
C LYS A 170 -1.54 -8.78 -12.42
N GLN A 171 -0.36 -9.40 -12.56
CA GLN A 171 0.41 -10.00 -11.45
C GLN A 171 1.95 -9.88 -11.60
N SER A 172 2.49 -8.95 -12.40
CA SER A 172 3.95 -8.82 -12.53
C SER A 172 4.55 -7.96 -11.40
N HIS A 173 5.68 -8.40 -10.84
CA HIS A 173 6.42 -7.65 -9.81
C HIS A 173 6.91 -6.30 -10.35
N ILE A 174 6.50 -5.21 -9.70
CA ILE A 174 6.99 -3.86 -10.01
C ILE A 174 8.39 -3.67 -9.41
N PRO A 175 9.41 -3.30 -10.20
CA PRO A 175 10.80 -3.25 -9.76
C PRO A 175 11.12 -1.96 -8.97
N PHE A 176 10.37 -1.72 -7.89
CA PHE A 176 10.64 -0.62 -6.96
C PHE A 176 12.02 -0.72 -6.29
N ARG A 177 12.73 -1.84 -6.45
CA ARG A 177 14.05 -2.05 -5.85
C ARG A 177 15.22 -1.49 -6.69
N ASP A 178 14.97 -1.09 -7.93
CA ASP A 178 16.00 -0.68 -8.90
C ASP A 178 16.71 0.64 -8.54
N SER A 179 16.08 1.52 -7.76
CA SER A 179 16.72 2.70 -7.20
C SER A 179 16.24 3.00 -5.79
N LYS A 180 17.02 3.73 -5.00
CA LYS A 180 16.58 4.21 -3.68
C LYS A 180 15.37 5.15 -3.82
N LEU A 181 15.30 5.88 -4.93
CA LEU A 181 14.17 6.75 -5.24
C LEU A 181 12.87 5.93 -5.41
N THR A 182 12.89 4.88 -6.24
CA THR A 182 11.70 4.04 -6.47
C THR A 182 11.31 3.25 -5.23
N LYS A 183 12.27 2.86 -4.37
CA LYS A 183 11.98 2.27 -3.05
C LYS A 183 11.15 3.23 -2.19
N LEU A 184 11.63 4.46 -2.03
CA LEU A 184 10.99 5.45 -1.14
C LEU A 184 9.68 6.01 -1.71
N LEU A 185 9.48 5.93 -3.04
CA LEU A 185 8.24 6.34 -3.71
C LEU A 185 7.27 5.18 -3.99
N ALA A 186 7.57 3.95 -3.58
CA ALA A 186 6.74 2.79 -3.88
C ALA A 186 5.29 2.97 -3.40
N ASP A 187 5.11 3.48 -2.17
CA ASP A 187 3.79 3.75 -1.60
C ASP A 187 3.02 4.85 -2.33
N SER A 188 3.73 5.82 -2.90
CA SER A 188 3.16 6.94 -3.65
C SER A 188 2.72 6.52 -5.05
N LEU A 189 3.39 5.57 -5.69
CA LEU A 189 3.11 5.20 -7.08
C LEU A 189 2.15 4.02 -7.21
N GLY A 190 2.33 2.97 -6.40
CA GLY A 190 1.51 1.76 -6.49
C GLY A 190 0.83 1.36 -5.18
N GLY A 191 1.03 2.13 -4.11
CA GLY A 191 0.55 1.82 -2.78
C GLY A 191 -0.71 2.59 -2.37
N HIS A 192 -0.72 3.00 -1.11
CA HIS A 192 -1.87 3.61 -0.44
C HIS A 192 -1.85 5.14 -0.41
N GLY A 193 -0.86 5.79 -1.02
CA GLY A 193 -0.73 7.24 -1.04
C GLY A 193 -1.57 7.90 -2.13
N VAL A 194 -2.01 9.14 -1.89
CA VAL A 194 -2.50 10.03 -2.95
C VAL A 194 -1.31 10.80 -3.49
N THR A 195 -1.12 10.78 -4.81
CA THR A 195 0.06 11.37 -5.46
C THR A 195 -0.32 12.43 -6.47
N LEU A 196 0.32 13.59 -6.35
CA LEU A 196 0.24 14.68 -7.30
C LEU A 196 1.62 14.87 -7.94
N MET A 197 1.68 14.75 -9.27
CA MET A 197 2.88 15.05 -10.04
C MET A 197 2.77 16.48 -10.61
N VAL A 198 3.78 17.31 -10.36
CA VAL A 198 3.93 18.63 -10.99
C VAL A 198 5.02 18.53 -12.05
N ALA A 199 4.62 18.54 -13.33
CA ALA A 199 5.54 18.49 -14.45
C ALA A 199 6.00 19.90 -14.84
N CYS A 200 7.27 20.21 -14.58
CA CYS A 200 7.88 21.49 -14.96
C CYS A 200 8.51 21.37 -16.36
N VAL A 201 8.14 22.27 -17.27
CA VAL A 201 8.65 22.28 -18.66
C VAL A 201 9.15 23.64 -19.06
N SER A 202 10.14 23.67 -19.97
CA SER A 202 10.67 24.92 -20.52
C SER A 202 9.87 25.32 -21.77
N PRO A 203 9.53 26.61 -21.94
CA PRO A 203 8.88 27.11 -23.16
C PRO A 203 9.87 27.28 -24.33
N SER A 204 11.18 27.09 -24.11
CA SER A 204 12.19 27.27 -25.15
C SER A 204 12.16 26.14 -26.19
N VAL A 205 12.27 26.52 -27.47
CA VAL A 205 12.37 25.59 -28.61
C VAL A 205 13.59 24.68 -28.48
N GLN A 206 14.68 25.15 -27.87
CA GLN A 206 15.90 24.37 -27.66
C GLN A 206 15.69 23.18 -26.71
N CYS A 207 14.67 23.26 -25.85
CA CYS A 207 14.31 22.21 -24.89
C CYS A 207 13.12 21.36 -25.37
N LEU A 208 12.70 21.50 -26.62
CA LEU A 208 11.52 20.80 -27.16
C LEU A 208 11.59 19.27 -26.96
N PRO A 209 12.71 18.57 -27.21
CA PRO A 209 12.79 17.12 -26.97
C PRO A 209 12.60 16.74 -25.50
N GLU A 210 13.18 17.50 -24.57
CA GLU A 210 13.11 17.29 -23.13
C GLU A 210 11.70 17.61 -22.59
N THR A 211 11.09 18.70 -23.08
CA THR A 211 9.70 19.06 -22.79
C THR A 211 8.74 17.97 -23.25
N LEU A 212 8.90 17.45 -24.48
CA LEU A 212 8.07 16.36 -24.99
C LEU A 212 8.23 15.07 -24.17
N SER A 213 9.46 14.73 -23.77
CA SER A 213 9.74 13.58 -22.91
C SER A 213 9.02 13.71 -21.55
N THR A 214 9.11 14.89 -20.93
CA THR A 214 8.46 15.20 -19.64
C THR A 214 6.94 15.12 -19.74
N LEU A 215 6.34 15.66 -20.80
CA LEU A 215 4.88 15.61 -21.01
C LEU A 215 4.39 14.18 -21.26
N ARG A 216 5.11 13.38 -22.07
CA ARG A 216 4.80 11.96 -22.28
C ARG A 216 4.89 11.18 -20.98
N TYR A 217 5.89 11.48 -20.15
CA TYR A 217 6.05 10.88 -18.83
C TYR A 217 4.87 11.24 -17.92
N ALA A 218 4.52 12.52 -17.83
CA ALA A 218 3.40 13.00 -17.00
C ALA A 218 2.06 12.40 -17.44
N SER A 219 1.81 12.30 -18.75
CA SER A 219 0.62 11.66 -19.32
C SER A 219 0.51 10.18 -18.94
N ARG A 220 1.63 9.45 -18.90
CA ARG A 220 1.65 8.07 -18.38
C ARG A 220 1.38 8.06 -16.88
N ALA A 221 2.11 8.86 -16.11
CA ALA A 221 1.97 8.91 -14.65
C ALA A 221 0.54 9.23 -14.19
N GLN A 222 -0.19 10.09 -14.92
CA GLN A 222 -1.59 10.42 -14.65
C GLN A 222 -2.53 9.20 -14.65
N ARG A 223 -2.20 8.17 -15.44
CA ARG A 223 -3.02 6.96 -15.58
C ARG A 223 -2.77 5.93 -14.49
N VAL A 224 -1.75 6.14 -13.65
CA VAL A 224 -1.39 5.22 -12.58
C VAL A 224 -2.48 5.29 -11.51
N THR A 225 -3.09 4.14 -11.23
CA THR A 225 -4.11 4.03 -10.17
C THR A 225 -3.44 3.60 -8.87
N THR A 226 -3.37 4.52 -7.91
CA THR A 226 -3.06 4.19 -6.52
C THR A 226 -4.28 3.53 -5.89
N ARG A 227 -4.09 2.62 -4.92
CA ARG A 227 -5.18 2.03 -4.13
C ARG A 227 -5.12 2.58 -2.72
N PRO A 228 -5.58 3.82 -2.46
CA PRO A 228 -5.76 4.33 -1.11
C PRO A 228 -6.83 3.47 -0.40
N GLN A 229 -6.33 2.40 0.24
CA GLN A 229 -7.01 1.39 1.06
C GLN A 229 -8.49 1.04 0.73
N ALA A 230 -8.71 0.30 -0.37
CA ALA A 230 -9.95 -0.44 -0.60
C ALA A 230 -10.22 -1.65 0.32
N PRO A 231 -9.24 -2.41 0.87
CA PRO A 231 -9.56 -3.62 1.65
C PRO A 231 -10.10 -3.33 3.06
N LYS A 232 -10.02 -2.09 3.55
CA LYS A 232 -10.56 -1.72 4.87
C LYS A 232 -12.04 -1.34 4.87
N ILE A 233 -12.71 -1.30 3.70
CA ILE A 233 -14.16 -1.03 3.65
C ILE A 233 -14.99 -2.27 4.01
N TYR A 234 -14.41 -3.47 3.90
CA TYR A 234 -15.12 -4.72 4.17
C TYR A 234 -15.39 -4.94 5.66
N GLY A 235 -16.30 -5.87 5.93
CA GLY A 235 -16.76 -6.23 7.27
C GLY A 235 -18.00 -5.45 7.69
N LYS A 236 -18.25 -5.47 9.00
CA LYS A 236 -19.46 -4.93 9.62
C LYS A 236 -19.33 -3.43 9.94
N TRP A 237 -20.45 -2.74 9.79
CA TRP A 237 -20.64 -1.32 10.04
C TRP A 237 -22.00 -1.08 10.70
N PHE A 238 -22.07 -0.08 11.56
CA PHE A 238 -23.28 0.42 12.20
C PHE A 238 -23.64 1.76 11.60
N HIS A 239 -24.88 1.93 11.16
CA HIS A 239 -25.35 3.17 10.57
C HIS A 239 -25.84 4.10 11.68
N VAL A 240 -24.96 4.98 12.14
CA VAL A 240 -25.14 5.74 13.39
C VAL A 240 -25.93 7.03 13.16
N ALA A 241 -25.72 7.72 12.04
CA ALA A 241 -26.43 8.97 11.75
C ALA A 241 -26.70 9.14 10.25
N MET A 242 -27.72 9.93 9.91
CA MET A 242 -28.10 10.25 8.54
C MET A 242 -28.57 11.70 8.41
N GLY A 243 -28.27 12.34 7.28
CA GLY A 243 -28.97 13.53 6.84
C GLY A 243 -29.38 13.45 5.36
N SER A 244 -30.43 14.16 4.95
CA SER A 244 -30.89 14.11 3.54
C SER A 244 -31.60 15.39 3.10
N THR A 245 -31.40 15.78 1.84
CA THR A 245 -32.19 16.82 1.18
C THR A 245 -33.51 16.29 0.60
N CYS A 246 -33.76 14.97 0.67
CA CYS A 246 -34.98 14.37 0.14
C CYS A 246 -36.19 14.65 1.06
N PRO A 247 -37.25 15.36 0.58
CA PRO A 247 -38.39 15.73 1.42
C PRO A 247 -39.16 14.54 1.99
N TRP A 248 -39.22 13.44 1.24
CA TRP A 248 -39.88 12.22 1.70
C TRP A 248 -39.09 11.56 2.83
N LEU A 249 -37.76 11.49 2.71
CA LEU A 249 -36.92 10.82 3.71
C LEU A 249 -36.95 11.56 5.05
N LYS A 250 -36.97 12.90 5.00
CA LYS A 250 -37.12 13.77 6.18
C LYS A 250 -38.33 13.41 7.06
N LYS A 251 -39.46 12.99 6.46
CA LYS A 251 -40.69 12.64 7.19
C LYS A 251 -40.66 11.30 7.93
N PHE A 252 -39.71 10.42 7.61
CA PHE A 252 -39.65 9.07 8.16
C PHE A 252 -38.35 8.79 8.94
N MET A 253 -37.39 9.71 8.91
CA MET A 253 -36.05 9.53 9.48
C MET A 253 -36.07 9.39 11.01
N ASP A 254 -36.95 10.11 11.69
CA ASP A 254 -37.20 10.03 13.14
C ASP A 254 -37.66 8.63 13.60
N ARG A 255 -38.30 7.87 12.72
CA ARG A 255 -38.79 6.51 12.99
C ARG A 255 -37.76 5.43 12.67
N MET A 256 -36.59 5.79 12.14
CA MET A 256 -35.54 4.83 11.82
C MET A 256 -34.68 4.57 13.05
N SER A 257 -34.38 3.30 13.29
CA SER A 257 -33.37 2.87 14.25
C SER A 257 -32.05 2.56 13.53
N MET A 258 -30.99 2.44 14.32
CA MET A 258 -29.68 2.03 13.84
C MET A 258 -29.80 0.70 13.07
N SER A 259 -29.10 0.62 11.94
CA SER A 259 -29.05 -0.58 11.10
C SER A 259 -27.62 -1.06 10.96
N THR A 260 -27.43 -2.36 10.79
CA THR A 260 -26.12 -2.91 10.42
C THR A 260 -25.96 -2.96 8.91
N LEU A 261 -24.72 -2.83 8.46
CA LEU A 261 -24.29 -2.95 7.08
C LEU A 261 -23.04 -3.85 7.06
N VAL A 262 -23.12 -4.97 6.37
CA VAL A 262 -21.98 -5.86 6.14
C VAL A 262 -21.59 -5.74 4.68
N LEU A 263 -20.33 -5.38 4.44
CA LEU A 263 -19.75 -5.29 3.09
C LEU A 263 -18.76 -6.43 2.89
N GLY A 264 -18.85 -7.10 1.75
CA GLY A 264 -17.95 -8.19 1.39
C GLY A 264 -17.56 -8.17 -0.08
N GLU A 265 -16.81 -9.19 -0.49
CA GLU A 265 -16.52 -9.40 -1.90
C GLU A 265 -17.83 -9.74 -2.65
N GLY A 266 -18.03 -9.11 -3.80
CA GLY A 266 -19.16 -9.42 -4.69
C GLY A 266 -18.90 -10.69 -5.50
N ALA A 267 -19.91 -11.15 -6.24
CA ALA A 267 -19.77 -12.33 -7.11
C ALA A 267 -18.78 -12.11 -8.27
N LYS A 268 -18.52 -10.84 -8.62
CA LYS A 268 -17.53 -10.41 -9.61
C LYS A 268 -16.51 -9.49 -8.95
N ASP A 269 -15.28 -9.43 -9.47
CA ASP A 269 -14.22 -8.54 -8.97
C ASP A 269 -14.63 -7.07 -8.88
N LYS A 270 -15.52 -6.62 -9.77
CA LYS A 270 -16.05 -5.26 -9.83
C LYS A 270 -17.25 -5.02 -8.91
N GLU A 271 -17.69 -6.01 -8.14
CA GLU A 271 -18.84 -5.90 -7.26
C GLU A 271 -18.40 -5.96 -5.78
N ILE A 272 -19.17 -5.29 -4.92
CA ILE A 272 -19.09 -5.37 -3.46
C ILE A 272 -20.44 -5.89 -3.00
N SER A 273 -20.45 -7.03 -2.33
CA SER A 273 -21.67 -7.54 -1.70
C SER A 273 -22.05 -6.63 -0.54
N MET A 274 -23.34 -6.34 -0.42
CA MET A 274 -23.91 -5.51 0.62
C MET A 274 -25.09 -6.23 1.24
N THR A 275 -25.03 -6.40 2.56
CA THR A 275 -26.14 -6.91 3.36
C THR A 275 -26.45 -5.91 4.44
N SER A 276 -27.70 -5.46 4.53
CA SER A 276 -28.14 -4.54 5.59
C SER A 276 -29.29 -5.14 6.37
N THR A 277 -29.15 -5.17 7.70
CA THR A 277 -30.15 -5.71 8.62
C THR A 277 -30.71 -4.57 9.48
N ARG A 278 -32.05 -4.48 9.56
CA ARG A 278 -32.72 -3.38 10.26
C ARG A 278 -34.13 -3.75 10.71
N TRP A 279 -34.59 -3.07 11.76
CA TRP A 279 -35.98 -3.09 12.19
C TRP A 279 -36.89 -2.32 11.22
N ARG A 280 -38.02 -2.92 10.87
CA ARG A 280 -39.08 -2.27 10.10
C ARG A 280 -40.44 -2.74 10.57
N ARG A 281 -41.26 -1.80 11.07
CA ARG A 281 -42.64 -2.08 11.57
C ARG A 281 -42.69 -3.23 12.60
N GLY A 282 -41.72 -3.30 13.51
CA GLY A 282 -41.66 -4.32 14.54
C GLY A 282 -41.13 -5.68 14.08
N THR A 283 -40.63 -5.81 12.85
CA THR A 283 -39.99 -7.04 12.35
C THR A 283 -38.57 -6.73 11.86
N CYS A 284 -37.61 -7.59 12.16
CA CYS A 284 -36.25 -7.48 11.64
C CYS A 284 -36.19 -7.96 10.18
N GLU A 285 -35.87 -7.07 9.25
CA GLU A 285 -35.71 -7.36 7.82
C GLU A 285 -34.22 -7.31 7.41
N GLU A 286 -33.82 -8.26 6.58
CA GLU A 286 -32.52 -8.27 5.89
C GLU A 286 -32.68 -7.89 4.42
N ILE A 287 -31.80 -7.01 3.94
CA ILE A 287 -31.79 -6.54 2.55
C ILE A 287 -30.38 -6.73 1.99
N SER A 288 -30.29 -7.58 0.98
CA SER A 288 -29.03 -7.82 0.27
C SER A 288 -29.02 -7.13 -1.09
N GLY A 289 -27.83 -6.80 -1.57
CA GLY A 289 -27.57 -6.21 -2.87
C GLY A 289 -26.10 -6.22 -3.22
N ALA A 290 -25.75 -5.64 -4.36
CA ALA A 290 -24.37 -5.47 -4.78
C ALA A 290 -24.14 -4.01 -5.21
N TYR A 291 -23.04 -3.42 -4.74
CA TYR A 291 -22.50 -2.19 -5.27
C TYR A 291 -21.54 -2.50 -6.42
N GLU A 292 -21.59 -1.73 -7.49
CA GLU A 292 -20.60 -1.76 -8.55
C GLU A 292 -19.47 -0.77 -8.24
N LYS A 293 -18.23 -1.27 -8.27
CA LYS A 293 -17.02 -0.47 -8.18
C LYS A 293 -16.85 0.32 -9.47
N THR A 294 -16.59 1.61 -9.34
CA THR A 294 -16.24 2.46 -10.48
C THR A 294 -14.73 2.57 -10.62
N ASP A 295 -14.25 3.21 -11.69
CA ASP A 295 -12.83 3.51 -11.87
C ASP A 295 -12.31 4.56 -10.87
N THR A 296 -13.21 5.23 -10.14
CA THR A 296 -12.87 6.16 -9.06
C THR A 296 -12.99 5.45 -7.70
N ASP A 297 -11.86 5.32 -7.00
CA ASP A 297 -11.84 4.72 -5.66
C ASP A 297 -12.73 5.49 -4.68
N GLY A 298 -13.46 4.76 -3.84
CA GLY A 298 -14.45 5.33 -2.91
C GLY A 298 -15.75 5.78 -3.57
N LYS A 299 -15.88 5.68 -4.91
CA LYS A 299 -17.14 5.88 -5.64
C LYS A 299 -17.76 4.54 -6.03
N PHE A 300 -19.01 4.35 -5.61
CA PHE A 300 -19.79 3.14 -5.83
C PHE A 300 -21.11 3.46 -6.52
N LEU A 301 -21.51 2.61 -7.45
CA LEU A 301 -22.81 2.67 -8.08
C LEU A 301 -23.72 1.61 -7.50
N TYR A 302 -24.96 2.00 -7.21
CA TYR A 302 -26.00 1.08 -6.79
C TYR A 302 -27.21 1.26 -7.68
N HIS A 303 -27.53 0.23 -8.44
CA HIS A 303 -28.72 0.21 -9.26
C HIS A 303 -29.82 -0.59 -8.57
N LYS A 304 -30.99 0.02 -8.37
CA LYS A 304 -32.20 -0.68 -7.89
C LYS A 304 -33.12 -0.93 -9.09
N PRO A 305 -33.19 -2.16 -9.63
CA PRO A 305 -34.00 -2.47 -10.81
C PRO A 305 -35.49 -2.16 -10.60
N ARG A 306 -36.00 -2.46 -9.40
CA ARG A 306 -37.42 -2.30 -9.03
C ARG A 306 -37.97 -0.88 -9.16
N TRP A 307 -37.09 0.13 -9.16
CA TRP A 307 -37.47 1.55 -9.26
C TRP A 307 -36.78 2.27 -10.43
N ASN A 308 -35.93 1.56 -11.18
CA ASN A 308 -35.03 2.12 -12.19
C ASN A 308 -34.27 3.36 -11.69
N ILE A 309 -33.66 3.26 -10.51
CA ILE A 309 -32.92 4.36 -9.88
C ILE A 309 -31.46 3.96 -9.74
N THR A 310 -30.58 4.85 -10.20
CA THR A 310 -29.14 4.77 -9.98
C THR A 310 -28.75 5.72 -8.86
N MET A 311 -28.06 5.19 -7.86
CA MET A 311 -27.52 5.94 -6.74
C MET A 311 -25.99 5.94 -6.84
N GLU A 312 -25.39 7.13 -6.83
CA GLU A 312 -23.94 7.29 -6.78
C GLU A 312 -23.54 7.54 -5.33
N SER A 313 -22.73 6.67 -4.74
CA SER A 313 -22.26 6.83 -3.36
C SER A 313 -20.77 7.11 -3.32
N TYR A 314 -20.36 8.04 -2.48
CA TYR A 314 -18.99 8.51 -2.33
C TYR A 314 -18.59 8.40 -0.87
N VAL A 315 -17.43 7.79 -0.59
CA VAL A 315 -16.80 7.88 0.73
C VAL A 315 -16.05 9.19 0.80
N VAL A 316 -16.50 10.12 1.65
CA VAL A 316 -15.99 11.50 1.67
C VAL A 316 -15.03 11.72 2.84
N HIS A 317 -15.29 11.07 3.97
CA HIS A 317 -14.42 11.14 5.13
C HIS A 317 -14.41 9.78 5.83
N THR A 318 -13.25 9.24 6.17
CA THR A 318 -13.15 7.92 6.81
C THR A 318 -11.74 7.71 7.34
N ASN A 319 -11.61 6.95 8.42
CA ASN A 319 -10.36 6.32 8.82
C ASN A 319 -10.42 4.79 8.69
N TYR A 320 -11.56 4.25 8.25
CA TYR A 320 -11.93 2.85 8.09
C TYR A 320 -11.88 1.94 9.34
N ASP A 321 -11.09 2.31 10.34
CA ASP A 321 -10.89 1.57 11.58
C ASP A 321 -11.94 1.96 12.64
N GLU A 322 -12.55 3.15 12.51
CA GLU A 322 -13.55 3.67 13.47
C GLU A 322 -14.84 4.11 12.75
N TYR A 323 -14.75 4.88 11.66
CA TYR A 323 -15.93 5.43 10.97
C TYR A 323 -15.72 5.68 9.47
N ALA A 324 -16.83 5.82 8.75
CA ALA A 324 -16.91 6.26 7.37
C ALA A 324 -18.16 7.12 7.13
N ILE A 325 -17.99 8.27 6.50
CA ILE A 325 -19.05 9.16 6.04
C ILE A 325 -19.25 8.97 4.54
N LEU A 326 -20.44 8.54 4.16
CA LEU A 326 -20.84 8.30 2.79
C LEU A 326 -21.85 9.37 2.34
N LEU A 327 -21.60 9.99 1.20
CA LEU A 327 -22.56 10.82 0.50
C LEU A 327 -23.15 10.05 -0.67
N THR A 328 -24.46 9.90 -0.69
CA THR A 328 -25.19 9.29 -1.79
C THR A 328 -25.98 10.35 -2.54
N LYS A 329 -25.69 10.49 -3.83
CA LYS A 329 -26.47 11.28 -4.78
C LYS A 329 -27.44 10.36 -5.51
N LYS A 330 -28.73 10.65 -5.36
CA LYS A 330 -29.80 9.90 -6.02
C LYS A 330 -30.41 10.78 -7.11
N PHE A 331 -30.39 10.30 -8.34
CA PHE A 331 -31.07 10.95 -9.46
C PHE A 331 -32.48 10.39 -9.58
N SER A 332 -33.48 11.25 -9.43
CA SER A 332 -34.89 10.91 -9.65
C SER A 332 -35.45 11.75 -10.79
N HIS A 333 -36.21 11.12 -11.68
CA HIS A 333 -36.84 11.79 -12.83
C HIS A 333 -37.82 12.91 -12.42
N HIS A 334 -38.42 12.84 -11.22
CA HIS A 334 -39.49 13.77 -10.82
C HIS A 334 -39.05 14.91 -9.90
N HIS A 335 -37.95 14.76 -9.15
CA HIS A 335 -37.58 15.69 -8.07
C HIS A 335 -36.11 16.15 -8.11
N GLY A 336 -35.42 15.91 -9.22
CA GLY A 336 -34.01 16.29 -9.38
C GLY A 336 -33.06 15.44 -8.51
N PRO A 337 -31.77 15.82 -8.44
CA PRO A 337 -30.79 15.12 -7.63
C PRO A 337 -31.00 15.41 -6.14
N THR A 338 -31.14 14.36 -5.34
CA THR A 338 -31.17 14.45 -3.87
C THR A 338 -29.85 13.93 -3.29
N ILE A 339 -29.40 14.53 -2.20
CA ILE A 339 -28.15 14.18 -1.51
C ILE A 339 -28.52 13.60 -0.15
N THR A 340 -27.92 12.48 0.20
CA THR A 340 -28.08 11.84 1.52
C THR A 340 -26.70 11.56 2.09
N ALA A 341 -26.41 12.10 3.27
CA ALA A 341 -25.21 11.80 4.03
C ALA A 341 -25.52 10.70 5.05
N LYS A 342 -24.60 9.75 5.22
CA LYS A 342 -24.70 8.67 6.20
C LYS A 342 -23.38 8.51 6.93
N LEU A 343 -23.44 8.43 8.25
CA LEU A 343 -22.31 8.10 9.11
C LEU A 343 -22.39 6.62 9.48
N TYR A 344 -21.33 5.90 9.17
CA TYR A 344 -21.12 4.52 9.57
C TYR A 344 -20.00 4.43 10.60
N GLY A 345 -20.22 3.68 11.67
CA GLY A 345 -19.21 3.36 12.69
C GLY A 345 -18.84 1.88 12.67
N ARG A 346 -17.63 1.53 13.11
CA ARG A 346 -17.25 0.14 13.43
C ARG A 346 -17.87 -0.34 14.74
N GLN A 347 -18.31 0.60 15.57
CA GLN A 347 -19.07 0.38 16.80
C GLN A 347 -20.38 1.20 16.74
N PRO A 348 -21.42 0.78 17.48
CA PRO A 348 -22.70 1.49 17.52
C PRO A 348 -22.59 2.87 18.19
N GLN A 349 -21.68 3.00 19.16
CA GLN A 349 -21.41 4.24 19.87
C GLN A 349 -20.14 4.88 19.31
N LEU A 350 -20.26 6.12 18.84
CA LEU A 350 -19.14 6.93 18.35
C LEU A 350 -18.94 8.15 19.26
N ARG A 351 -17.72 8.67 19.28
CA ARG A 351 -17.38 9.89 20.02
C ARG A 351 -18.16 11.11 19.51
N GLU A 352 -18.61 11.98 20.41
CA GLU A 352 -19.42 13.17 20.08
C GLU A 352 -18.75 14.08 19.04
N SER A 353 -17.42 14.21 19.08
CA SER A 353 -16.68 15.00 18.09
C SER A 353 -16.88 14.50 16.65
N LEU A 354 -17.10 13.19 16.42
CA LEU A 354 -17.38 12.65 15.10
C LEU A 354 -18.82 12.93 14.64
N LEU A 355 -19.77 12.96 15.59
CA LEU A 355 -21.13 13.35 15.28
C LEU A 355 -21.20 14.82 14.86
N GLU A 356 -20.40 15.68 15.50
CA GLU A 356 -20.27 17.08 15.12
C GLU A 356 -19.57 17.25 13.76
N GLU A 357 -18.48 16.50 13.51
CA GLU A 357 -17.82 16.47 12.20
C GLU A 357 -18.78 16.02 11.08
N PHE A 358 -19.63 15.02 11.36
CA PHE A 358 -20.67 14.59 10.43
C PHE A 358 -21.71 15.68 10.15
N ARG A 359 -22.12 16.44 11.18
CA ARG A 359 -23.03 17.58 11.01
C ARG A 359 -22.40 18.66 10.12
N GLU A 360 -21.15 19.04 10.37
CA GLU A 360 -20.42 20.01 9.54
C GLU A 360 -20.36 19.57 8.07
N VAL A 361 -20.03 18.30 7.81
CA VAL A 361 -19.98 17.74 6.45
C VAL A 361 -21.37 17.77 5.79
N ALA A 362 -22.42 17.39 6.52
CA ALA A 362 -23.78 17.38 5.99
C ALA A 362 -24.29 18.81 5.67
N LEU A 363 -24.04 19.77 6.55
CA LEU A 363 -24.35 21.18 6.33
C LEU A 363 -23.57 21.74 5.12
N GLY A 364 -22.27 21.41 5.01
CA GLY A 364 -21.40 21.85 3.92
C GLY A 364 -21.85 21.39 2.54
N VAL A 365 -22.61 20.29 2.44
CA VAL A 365 -23.20 19.80 1.17
C VAL A 365 -24.66 20.21 0.98
N GLY A 366 -25.17 21.11 1.82
CA GLY A 366 -26.51 21.71 1.68
C GLY A 366 -27.64 20.88 2.29
N ILE A 367 -27.35 19.93 3.19
CA ILE A 367 -28.39 19.27 4.00
C ILE A 367 -28.75 20.21 5.14
N PRO A 368 -30.03 20.60 5.33
CA PRO A 368 -30.41 21.51 6.41
C PRO A 368 -30.30 20.82 7.78
N GLU A 369 -30.01 21.59 8.81
CA GLU A 369 -29.73 21.10 10.18
C GLU A 369 -30.87 20.25 10.74
N ASP A 370 -32.11 20.68 10.52
CA ASP A 370 -33.34 19.97 10.92
C ASP A 370 -33.58 18.66 10.17
N SER A 371 -32.70 18.33 9.23
CA SER A 371 -32.73 17.14 8.39
C SER A 371 -31.50 16.26 8.62
N ILE A 372 -30.84 16.40 9.79
CA ILE A 372 -29.73 15.57 10.25
C ILE A 372 -30.14 14.89 11.57
N PHE A 373 -30.04 13.57 11.62
CA PHE A 373 -30.53 12.76 12.74
C PHE A 373 -29.52 11.70 13.14
N THR A 374 -29.38 11.51 14.45
CA THR A 374 -28.67 10.36 15.04
C THR A 374 -29.68 9.25 15.31
N MET A 375 -29.36 8.02 14.94
CA MET A 375 -30.28 6.90 15.04
C MET A 375 -30.29 6.34 16.46
N ALA A 376 -31.46 5.91 16.93
CA ALA A 376 -31.58 5.21 18.20
C ALA A 376 -30.97 3.80 18.10
N ASP A 377 -30.12 3.45 19.06
CA ASP A 377 -29.59 2.09 19.22
C ASP A 377 -30.65 1.21 19.88
N LYS A 378 -31.22 0.29 19.08
CA LYS A 378 -32.17 -0.74 19.54
C LYS A 378 -31.50 -2.12 19.68
N GLY A 379 -30.17 -2.18 19.65
CA GLY A 379 -29.43 -3.43 19.55
C GLY A 379 -29.52 -4.07 18.16
N GLU A 380 -28.71 -5.10 17.97
CA GLU A 380 -28.74 -5.91 16.76
C GLU A 380 -29.94 -6.85 16.79
N CYS A 381 -30.56 -7.06 15.62
CA CYS A 381 -31.67 -7.98 15.47
C CYS A 381 -31.32 -9.11 14.53
N VAL A 382 -31.91 -10.27 14.77
CA VAL A 382 -31.81 -11.42 13.88
C VAL A 382 -32.97 -11.37 12.88
N PRO A 383 -32.71 -11.54 11.57
CA PRO A 383 -33.76 -11.52 10.56
C PRO A 383 -34.93 -12.46 10.92
N GLY A 384 -36.15 -11.92 10.97
CA GLY A 384 -37.36 -12.65 11.36
C GLY A 384 -37.82 -12.47 12.82
N GLU A 385 -37.02 -11.82 13.69
CA GLU A 385 -37.45 -11.48 15.05
C GLU A 385 -38.60 -10.45 15.04
N GLN A 386 -39.54 -10.61 15.98
CA GLN A 386 -40.61 -9.66 16.26
C GLN A 386 -40.28 -8.87 17.53
N GLU A 387 -40.55 -7.55 17.51
CA GLU A 387 -40.31 -6.66 18.65
C GLU A 387 -41.14 -7.14 19.85
N PRO A 388 -40.52 -7.37 21.03
CA PRO A 388 -41.24 -7.93 22.17
C PRO A 388 -42.34 -6.96 22.65
N GLU A 389 -43.57 -7.46 22.79
CA GLU A 389 -44.65 -6.67 23.40
C GLU A 389 -44.29 -6.29 24.85
N PRO A 390 -44.63 -5.06 25.29
CA PRO A 390 -44.32 -4.60 26.64
C PRO A 390 -45.15 -5.38 27.66
N SER A 391 -44.55 -6.39 28.29
CA SER A 391 -45.16 -7.12 29.40
C SER A 391 -44.91 -6.38 30.73
N PRO A 392 -45.89 -6.32 31.64
CA PRO A 392 -45.73 -5.63 32.92
C PRO A 392 -44.77 -6.37 33.85
N LEU A 393 -43.96 -5.56 34.54
CA LEU A 393 -42.95 -5.95 35.53
C LEU A 393 -43.45 -7.06 36.47
N THR A 394 -42.80 -8.23 36.42
CA THR A 394 -42.87 -9.24 37.49
C THR A 394 -41.47 -9.63 37.97
N ARG A 395 -41.40 -9.82 39.28
CA ARG A 395 -40.20 -9.86 40.12
C ARG A 395 -39.73 -11.31 40.32
N ALA A 396 -38.46 -11.56 40.01
CA ALA A 396 -37.52 -12.58 40.53
C ALA A 396 -37.94 -14.07 40.66
N ARG A 397 -37.09 -14.99 40.15
CA ARG A 397 -36.47 -16.06 40.98
C ARG A 397 -35.31 -16.82 40.30
N ARG A 398 -34.34 -17.14 41.17
CA ARG A 398 -33.14 -18.01 41.12
C ARG A 398 -32.87 -18.91 39.91
N ALA A 399 -31.61 -18.88 39.48
CA ALA A 399 -30.96 -19.86 38.62
C ALA A 399 -30.85 -21.24 39.29
N VAL A 400 -31.10 -22.27 38.48
CA VAL A 400 -30.80 -23.69 38.75
C VAL A 400 -30.03 -24.19 37.53
N LEU A 401 -28.83 -24.72 37.75
CA LEU A 401 -28.08 -25.51 36.78
C LEU A 401 -28.64 -26.95 36.75
N PRO A 402 -28.60 -27.60 35.58
CA PRO A 402 -27.86 -28.86 35.45
C PRO A 402 -26.97 -28.83 34.19
N GLN A 403 -25.68 -29.20 34.24
CA GLN A 403 -25.06 -30.53 34.41
C GLN A 403 -24.96 -31.33 33.09
N GLU A 404 -23.69 -31.46 32.70
CA GLU A 404 -22.95 -32.25 31.70
C GLU A 404 -23.59 -33.50 31.08
N GLU A 405 -23.28 -33.73 29.79
CA GLU A 405 -22.94 -35.06 29.28
C GLU A 405 -21.69 -35.00 28.36
N GLU A 406 -20.88 -36.04 28.50
CA GLU A 406 -19.53 -36.24 27.99
C GLU A 406 -19.47 -36.64 26.50
N GLY A 407 -18.30 -36.47 25.88
CA GLY A 407 -17.71 -37.59 25.15
C GLY A 407 -17.40 -37.45 23.65
N SER A 408 -16.14 -37.05 23.39
CA SER A 408 -15.20 -37.71 22.47
C SER A 408 -15.19 -37.40 20.96
N GLY A 409 -14.08 -36.77 20.54
CA GLY A 409 -13.16 -37.37 19.56
C GLY A 409 -13.52 -37.30 18.07
N ALA A 410 -12.91 -36.35 17.33
CA ALA A 410 -11.94 -36.63 16.25
C ALA A 410 -11.80 -35.46 15.25
N ARG A 411 -10.53 -35.16 14.94
CA ARG A 411 -9.99 -34.62 13.68
C ARG A 411 -10.61 -33.35 13.09
N LEU A 412 -9.91 -32.23 13.30
CA LEU A 412 -9.86 -31.14 12.33
C LEU A 412 -8.55 -31.24 11.54
N LEU A 413 -8.69 -31.51 10.24
CA LEU A 413 -7.63 -31.34 9.25
C LEU A 413 -7.32 -29.84 9.13
N ALA A 414 -6.13 -29.47 9.59
CA ALA A 414 -5.54 -28.16 9.30
C ALA A 414 -5.11 -28.14 7.84
N THR A 415 -5.89 -27.48 6.98
CA THR A 415 -5.40 -26.98 5.70
C THR A 415 -4.75 -25.62 5.93
N ASP A 416 -3.49 -25.66 6.32
CA ASP A 416 -2.64 -24.49 6.52
C ASP A 416 -2.01 -24.12 5.18
N PHE A 417 -2.62 -23.18 4.45
CA PHE A 417 -1.95 -22.53 3.30
C PHE A 417 -0.97 -21.49 3.84
N SER A 418 0.07 -21.97 4.54
CA SER A 418 1.26 -21.17 4.83
C SER A 418 1.96 -20.85 3.50
N LYS A 419 2.18 -19.56 3.23
CA LYS A 419 2.91 -19.10 2.04
C LYS A 419 4.30 -19.73 2.02
N LYS A 420 4.56 -20.61 1.04
CA LYS A 420 5.81 -21.38 0.93
C LYS A 420 7.07 -20.49 0.86
N GLU A 421 6.95 -19.21 0.48
CA GLU A 421 8.09 -18.29 0.43
C GLU A 421 8.56 -17.79 1.82
N ASP A 422 7.67 -17.71 2.81
CA ASP A 422 8.06 -17.31 4.18
C ASP A 422 8.90 -18.41 4.86
N ALA A 423 8.78 -19.66 4.40
CA ALA A 423 9.54 -20.80 4.90
C ALA A 423 11.04 -20.70 4.61
N CYS A 424 11.42 -20.07 3.49
CA CYS A 424 12.81 -19.91 3.06
C CYS A 424 13.67 -19.03 3.99
N GLN A 425 13.04 -18.34 4.96
CA GLN A 425 13.72 -17.49 5.95
C GLN A 425 13.94 -18.21 7.29
N LEU A 426 13.37 -19.40 7.48
CA LEU A 426 13.51 -20.19 8.70
C LEU A 426 14.81 -21.01 8.65
N GLY A 427 15.35 -21.41 9.80
CA GLY A 427 16.39 -22.46 9.84
C GLY A 427 15.81 -23.84 9.47
N HIS A 428 16.62 -24.89 9.33
CA HIS A 428 16.08 -26.26 9.23
C HIS A 428 15.63 -26.79 10.60
N ALA A 429 14.67 -27.70 10.61
CA ALA A 429 14.21 -28.36 11.83
C ALA A 429 14.10 -29.87 11.60
N GLU A 430 14.87 -30.65 12.37
CA GLU A 430 14.94 -32.11 12.26
C GLU A 430 13.68 -32.80 12.82
N GLY A 431 13.01 -32.16 13.78
CA GLY A 431 11.86 -32.73 14.48
C GLY A 431 12.26 -33.76 15.55
N PRO A 432 11.33 -34.19 16.43
CA PRO A 432 11.65 -35.08 17.54
C PRO A 432 11.66 -36.58 17.15
N CYS A 433 11.29 -36.93 15.93
CA CYS A 433 11.33 -38.32 15.47
C CYS A 433 12.75 -38.76 15.08
N LEU A 434 13.01 -40.07 15.11
CA LEU A 434 14.34 -40.68 14.94
C LEU A 434 14.61 -41.22 13.51
N GLY A 435 13.85 -40.77 12.51
CA GLY A 435 14.10 -41.11 11.11
C GLY A 435 15.37 -40.44 10.57
N MET A 436 16.04 -41.10 9.62
CA MET A 436 17.21 -40.53 8.93
C MET A 436 16.86 -40.26 7.46
N VAL A 437 16.01 -39.28 7.21
CA VAL A 437 15.59 -38.90 5.85
C VAL A 437 16.37 -37.66 5.40
N THR A 438 17.20 -37.78 4.38
CA THR A 438 17.91 -36.62 3.82
C THR A 438 16.92 -35.67 3.14
N ARG A 439 16.88 -34.42 3.58
CA ARG A 439 16.05 -33.34 3.05
C ARG A 439 16.90 -32.11 2.73
N TYR A 440 16.33 -31.17 1.98
CA TYR A 440 17.00 -29.93 1.61
C TYR A 440 16.37 -28.74 2.34
N PHE A 441 17.18 -27.77 2.75
CA PHE A 441 16.72 -26.48 3.27
C PHE A 441 17.46 -25.35 2.58
N TYR A 442 16.80 -24.21 2.42
CA TYR A 442 17.43 -23.02 1.87
C TYR A 442 18.19 -22.27 2.96
N ASN A 443 19.49 -22.09 2.76
CA ASN A 443 20.33 -21.29 3.63
C ASN A 443 20.52 -19.90 3.01
N GLY A 444 19.89 -18.89 3.61
CA GLY A 444 19.95 -17.51 3.13
C GLY A 444 21.35 -16.88 3.22
N SER A 445 22.24 -17.41 4.07
CA SER A 445 23.61 -16.89 4.23
C SER A 445 24.54 -17.39 3.11
N SER A 446 24.42 -18.66 2.71
CA SER A 446 25.17 -19.24 1.59
C SER A 446 24.46 -19.08 0.25
N MET A 447 23.20 -18.61 0.26
CA MET A 447 22.31 -18.51 -0.90
C MET A 447 22.21 -19.83 -1.67
N ALA A 448 22.23 -20.96 -0.95
CA ALA A 448 22.25 -22.31 -1.50
C ALA A 448 21.26 -23.22 -0.77
N CYS A 449 20.87 -24.32 -1.45
CA CYS A 449 20.07 -25.38 -0.85
C CYS A 449 20.99 -26.47 -0.30
N GLU A 450 21.02 -26.60 1.01
CA GLU A 450 21.90 -27.51 1.75
C GLU A 450 21.11 -28.71 2.27
N THR A 451 21.78 -29.84 2.50
CA THR A 451 21.13 -31.06 3.01
C THR A 451 21.14 -31.11 4.53
N PHE A 452 20.06 -31.60 5.14
CA PHE A 452 19.96 -31.90 6.57
C PHE A 452 19.24 -33.23 6.81
N GLN A 453 19.38 -33.79 8.02
CA GLN A 453 18.68 -35.02 8.40
C GLN A 453 17.32 -34.70 9.02
N TYR A 454 16.26 -35.22 8.42
CA TYR A 454 14.91 -35.04 8.90
C TYR A 454 14.40 -36.30 9.61
N GLY A 455 13.97 -36.11 10.85
CA GLY A 455 13.46 -37.11 11.79
C GLY A 455 12.19 -37.83 11.34
N GLY A 456 11.47 -37.30 10.36
CA GLY A 456 10.26 -37.91 9.79
C GLY A 456 8.94 -37.40 10.39
N CYS A 457 8.95 -36.60 11.45
CA CYS A 457 7.76 -35.96 12.00
C CYS A 457 8.06 -34.60 12.62
N LEU A 458 7.08 -33.69 12.56
CA LEU A 458 7.16 -32.30 13.01
C LEU A 458 8.37 -31.56 12.40
N GLY A 459 8.38 -30.24 12.40
CA GLY A 459 9.43 -29.47 11.74
C GLY A 459 8.91 -28.14 11.27
N ASN A 460 9.63 -27.48 10.36
CA ASN A 460 9.20 -26.23 9.78
C ASN A 460 9.18 -26.31 8.24
N GLY A 461 8.68 -25.25 7.61
CA GLY A 461 8.48 -25.22 6.17
C GLY A 461 9.77 -25.22 5.34
N ASN A 462 10.96 -24.99 5.93
CA ASN A 462 12.22 -25.00 5.20
C ASN A 462 12.74 -26.43 5.03
N ASN A 463 11.90 -27.28 4.43
CA ASN A 463 12.12 -28.71 4.30
C ASN A 463 11.59 -29.18 2.94
N PHE A 464 12.51 -29.40 2.00
CA PHE A 464 12.23 -29.75 0.61
C PHE A 464 12.72 -31.16 0.30
N ALA A 465 12.02 -31.85 -0.61
CA ALA A 465 12.38 -33.21 -1.00
C ALA A 465 13.58 -33.26 -1.96
N SER A 466 13.84 -32.16 -2.69
CA SER A 466 14.93 -32.07 -3.65
C SER A 466 15.59 -30.69 -3.71
N GLU A 467 16.86 -30.65 -4.12
CA GLU A 467 17.60 -29.40 -4.37
C GLU A 467 16.87 -28.51 -5.37
N LYS A 468 16.26 -29.12 -6.40
CA LYS A 468 15.48 -28.42 -7.44
C LYS A 468 14.27 -27.71 -6.85
N GLU A 469 13.47 -28.40 -6.05
CA GLU A 469 12.28 -27.84 -5.41
C GLU A 469 12.65 -26.68 -4.47
N CYS A 470 13.72 -26.86 -3.68
CA CYS A 470 14.25 -25.84 -2.79
C CYS A 470 14.69 -24.57 -3.57
N LEU A 471 15.47 -24.73 -4.65
CA LEU A 471 15.93 -23.60 -5.45
C LEU A 471 14.77 -22.91 -6.18
N GLN A 472 13.82 -23.65 -6.74
CA GLN A 472 12.67 -23.05 -7.41
C GLN A 472 11.74 -22.29 -6.46
N THR A 473 11.68 -22.69 -5.18
CA THR A 473 10.84 -22.04 -4.17
C THR A 473 11.53 -20.85 -3.49
N CYS A 474 12.84 -20.95 -3.24
CA CYS A 474 13.55 -20.01 -2.36
C CYS A 474 14.61 -19.14 -3.04
N ARG A 475 15.02 -19.44 -4.29
CA ARG A 475 16.08 -18.68 -4.98
C ARG A 475 15.63 -17.25 -5.25
N THR A 476 16.54 -16.30 -5.04
CA THR A 476 16.35 -14.88 -5.33
C THR A 476 17.24 -14.42 -6.47
N VAL A 477 16.99 -13.24 -7.05
CA VAL A 477 17.81 -12.63 -8.11
C VAL A 477 19.27 -12.39 -7.65
N ALA A 478 19.54 -12.38 -6.34
CA ALA A 478 20.90 -12.31 -5.83
C ALA A 478 21.79 -13.49 -6.30
N ALA A 479 21.16 -14.63 -6.62
CA ALA A 479 21.83 -15.77 -7.23
C ALA A 479 22.57 -15.43 -8.52
N CYS A 480 22.06 -14.49 -9.33
CA CYS A 480 22.68 -14.08 -10.59
C CYS A 480 24.04 -13.39 -10.40
N ASN A 481 24.35 -12.91 -9.19
CA ASN A 481 25.64 -12.29 -8.88
C ASN A 481 26.65 -13.29 -8.27
N LEU A 482 26.26 -14.55 -8.06
CA LEU A 482 27.15 -15.58 -7.50
C LEU A 482 28.02 -16.19 -8.61
N PRO A 483 29.24 -16.67 -8.29
CA PRO A 483 30.09 -17.34 -9.28
C PRO A 483 29.46 -18.64 -9.78
N ILE A 484 29.78 -19.07 -11.00
CA ILE A 484 29.37 -20.37 -11.52
C ILE A 484 30.17 -21.47 -10.79
N VAL A 485 29.50 -22.36 -10.05
CA VAL A 485 30.14 -23.39 -9.23
C VAL A 485 29.72 -24.79 -9.69
N THR A 486 30.68 -25.55 -10.25
CA THR A 486 30.48 -26.97 -10.63
C THR A 486 30.29 -27.87 -9.42
N GLY A 487 30.90 -27.55 -8.27
CA GLY A 487 30.89 -28.40 -7.08
C GLY A 487 31.89 -29.57 -7.16
N PRO A 488 32.14 -30.28 -6.04
CA PRO A 488 33.20 -31.28 -5.93
C PRO A 488 32.82 -32.68 -6.46
N CYS A 489 31.53 -32.94 -6.69
CA CYS A 489 31.07 -34.22 -7.21
C CYS A 489 31.36 -34.38 -8.72
N ARG A 490 31.44 -35.63 -9.21
CA ARG A 490 31.82 -35.97 -10.59
C ARG A 490 30.65 -36.29 -11.52
N GLY A 491 29.45 -35.79 -11.21
CA GLY A 491 28.27 -35.91 -12.06
C GLY A 491 28.36 -35.02 -13.31
N TYR A 492 27.64 -35.42 -14.38
CA TYR A 492 27.60 -34.67 -15.64
C TYR A 492 26.20 -34.14 -15.90
N ASN A 493 25.79 -33.12 -15.14
CA ASN A 493 24.48 -32.50 -15.29
C ASN A 493 24.63 -31.17 -16.02
N GLN A 494 24.04 -31.04 -17.21
CA GLN A 494 24.03 -29.76 -17.92
C GLN A 494 22.92 -28.87 -17.36
N LEU A 495 23.32 -27.74 -16.78
CA LEU A 495 22.43 -26.73 -16.23
C LEU A 495 22.80 -25.36 -16.77
N TRP A 496 21.92 -24.38 -16.56
CA TRP A 496 22.15 -23.00 -16.94
C TRP A 496 22.65 -22.20 -15.73
N ALA A 497 23.56 -21.27 -15.95
CA ALA A 497 23.99 -20.28 -14.96
C ALA A 497 24.08 -18.91 -15.64
N PHE A 498 23.94 -17.85 -14.86
CA PHE A 498 24.14 -16.50 -15.36
C PHE A 498 25.61 -16.10 -15.24
N ASP A 499 26.22 -15.77 -16.36
CA ASP A 499 27.57 -15.18 -16.37
C ASP A 499 27.43 -13.67 -16.20
N ALA A 500 27.72 -13.18 -14.99
CA ALA A 500 27.65 -11.75 -14.66
C ALA A 500 28.69 -10.89 -15.41
N VAL A 501 29.78 -11.49 -15.91
CA VAL A 501 30.80 -10.78 -16.71
C VAL A 501 30.31 -10.59 -18.14
N GLN A 502 29.68 -11.61 -18.71
CA GLN A 502 29.16 -11.59 -20.09
C GLN A 502 27.72 -11.07 -20.19
N GLY A 503 27.01 -10.92 -19.06
CA GLY A 503 25.62 -10.47 -19.01
C GLY A 503 24.63 -11.44 -19.67
N LYS A 504 24.95 -12.74 -19.73
CA LYS A 504 24.13 -13.75 -20.45
C LYS A 504 24.05 -15.07 -19.70
N CYS A 505 22.97 -15.80 -19.94
CA CYS A 505 22.79 -17.17 -19.47
C CYS A 505 23.65 -18.12 -20.31
N VAL A 506 24.50 -18.90 -19.64
CA VAL A 506 25.41 -19.87 -20.25
C VAL A 506 25.14 -21.27 -19.70
N LEU A 507 25.39 -22.28 -20.52
CA LEU A 507 25.33 -23.67 -20.09
C LEU A 507 26.62 -24.01 -19.33
N PHE A 508 26.52 -24.71 -18.21
CA PHE A 508 27.65 -25.20 -17.45
C PHE A 508 27.41 -26.63 -16.94
N THR A 509 28.49 -27.34 -16.64
CA THR A 509 28.43 -28.69 -16.06
C THR A 509 28.39 -28.59 -14.54
N TYR A 510 27.33 -29.11 -13.93
CA TYR A 510 27.18 -29.26 -12.49
C TYR A 510 27.51 -30.69 -12.05
N GLY A 511 28.43 -30.80 -11.11
CA GLY A 511 28.98 -32.03 -10.53
C GLY A 511 27.98 -32.86 -9.74
N GLY A 512 26.80 -32.32 -9.40
CA GLY A 512 25.73 -33.06 -8.72
C GLY A 512 25.70 -32.92 -7.19
N CYS A 513 26.62 -32.14 -6.59
CA CYS A 513 26.54 -31.76 -5.19
C CYS A 513 27.23 -30.41 -4.93
N GLN A 514 26.89 -29.77 -3.81
CA GLN A 514 27.54 -28.56 -3.26
C GLN A 514 27.82 -27.48 -4.33
N GLY A 515 26.76 -26.83 -4.79
CA GLY A 515 26.80 -25.62 -5.61
C GLY A 515 26.13 -24.45 -4.91
N ASN A 516 25.98 -23.32 -5.61
CA ASN A 516 25.28 -22.15 -5.10
C ASN A 516 23.99 -21.87 -5.89
N GLY A 517 23.30 -20.78 -5.55
CA GLY A 517 22.05 -20.39 -6.18
C GLY A 517 22.12 -20.03 -7.67
N ASN A 518 23.31 -19.80 -8.26
CA ASN A 518 23.47 -19.47 -9.69
C ASN A 518 23.34 -20.72 -10.58
N LYS A 519 22.17 -21.34 -10.52
CA LYS A 519 21.87 -22.61 -11.15
C LYS A 519 20.41 -22.63 -11.54
N PHE A 520 20.15 -22.88 -12.82
CA PHE A 520 18.84 -22.86 -13.46
C PHE A 520 18.63 -24.12 -14.29
N TYR A 521 17.41 -24.62 -14.33
CA TYR A 521 17.08 -25.87 -15.03
C TYR A 521 16.68 -25.62 -16.49
N SER A 522 16.50 -24.36 -16.89
CA SER A 522 16.29 -23.98 -18.28
C SER A 522 16.89 -22.61 -18.60
N GLU A 523 17.17 -22.36 -19.88
CA GLU A 523 17.63 -21.06 -20.35
C GLU A 523 16.60 -19.96 -20.08
N LYS A 524 15.33 -20.27 -20.32
CA LYS A 524 14.20 -19.36 -20.08
C LYS A 524 14.13 -18.95 -18.61
N GLU A 525 14.25 -19.91 -17.70
CA GLU A 525 14.30 -19.65 -16.26
C GLU A 525 15.49 -18.77 -15.89
N CYS A 526 16.69 -19.04 -16.42
CA CYS A 526 17.85 -18.18 -16.19
C CYS A 526 17.62 -16.75 -16.72
N ARG A 527 17.03 -16.60 -17.92
CA ARG A 527 16.73 -15.29 -18.50
C ARG A 527 15.67 -14.55 -17.69
N GLU A 528 14.61 -15.21 -17.25
CA GLU A 528 13.56 -14.60 -16.41
C GLU A 528 14.11 -14.10 -15.07
N TYR A 529 15.04 -14.84 -14.46
CA TYR A 529 15.64 -14.48 -13.18
C TYR A 529 16.79 -13.47 -13.31
N CYS A 530 17.61 -13.55 -14.38
CA CYS A 530 18.88 -12.83 -14.46
C CYS A 530 19.06 -11.97 -15.72
N GLY A 531 18.26 -12.15 -16.77
CA GLY A 531 18.47 -11.52 -18.08
C GLY A 531 17.40 -10.50 -18.48
N VAL A 532 17.83 -9.36 -19.00
CA VAL A 532 17.16 -8.68 -20.12
C VAL A 532 18.27 -8.13 -21.03
N PRO A 533 18.37 -8.61 -22.29
CA PRO A 533 17.95 -7.76 -23.40
C PRO A 533 17.17 -8.54 -24.47
N GLY A 534 16.06 -7.97 -24.95
CA GLY A 534 15.32 -8.46 -26.10
C GLY A 534 15.00 -7.30 -27.06
N ASN A 535 15.79 -7.18 -28.11
CA ASN A 535 15.47 -6.43 -29.34
C ASN A 535 14.29 -7.12 -30.04
N GLY A 536 13.06 -6.72 -29.75
CA GLY A 536 11.87 -7.44 -30.25
C GLY A 536 10.69 -6.60 -30.70
N ASP A 537 10.82 -5.27 -30.78
CA ASP A 537 9.71 -4.37 -31.19
C ASP A 537 10.09 -3.49 -32.41
N GLU A 538 10.91 -4.01 -33.33
CA GLU A 538 11.02 -3.51 -34.71
C GLU A 538 10.14 -4.32 -35.66
N GLU A 539 8.83 -4.41 -35.39
CA GLU A 539 7.87 -4.76 -36.44
C GLU A 539 6.48 -4.32 -36.01
N LEU A 540 6.01 -3.24 -36.65
CA LEU A 540 4.63 -2.78 -36.86
C LEU A 540 4.55 -1.26 -36.70
N LEU A 541 4.88 -0.55 -37.78
CA LEU A 541 3.96 0.35 -38.48
C LEU A 541 4.63 0.84 -39.78
N PRO A 542 4.10 0.48 -40.96
CA PRO A 542 4.49 1.13 -42.21
C PRO A 542 3.96 2.57 -42.24
N ILE A 543 4.81 3.44 -42.76
CA ILE A 543 4.50 4.81 -43.15
C ILE A 543 3.36 4.78 -44.18
N ALA A 544 2.31 5.57 -43.93
CA ALA A 544 1.43 6.07 -44.98
C ALA A 544 1.03 7.51 -44.66
N SER A 545 1.55 8.38 -45.52
CA SER A 545 1.16 9.72 -45.97
C SER A 545 -0.03 10.42 -45.32
#